data_AF-A0A060CJE7-F1
#
_entry.id   AF-A0A060CJE7-F1
#
_cell.length_a   1.000
_cell.length_b   1.000
_cell.length_c   1.000
_cell.angle_alpha   90.00
_cell.angle_beta   90.00
_cell.angle_gamma   90.00
#
_symmetry.space_group_name_H-M   'P 1'
#
loop_
_entity.id
_entity.type
_entity.pdbx_description
1 polymer ?
#
loop_
_entity_poly.entity_id
_entity_poly.type
_entity_poly.pdbx_seq_one_letter_code
_entity_poly.pdbx_strand_id
1 'polypeptide(L)'
;MFLIAVKIALKSDCVVLALGGNSGWVNVTGGEGKDRSFLGLPGVQEKLLKAIIKTGKKIILVLYGPGIFSLPKVNNQVDAIIETWLPGPKGNESIAKIIAG
;
A
#
# COMPACT_ATOMS: atom_id res chain seq x y z
N MET A 1 -9.06 -10.45 12.24
CA MET A 1 -7.98 -9.44 12.24
C MET A 1 -8.31 -8.17 11.42
N PHE A 2 -9.15 -8.17 10.38
CA PHE A 2 -9.45 -6.95 9.58
C PHE A 2 -10.94 -6.70 9.34
N LEU A 3 -11.81 -7.03 10.30
CA LEU A 3 -13.27 -7.04 10.10
C LEU A 3 -13.83 -5.69 9.66
N ILE A 4 -13.35 -4.59 10.23
CA ILE A 4 -13.83 -3.24 9.89
C ILE A 4 -13.46 -2.89 8.45
N ALA A 5 -12.19 -3.06 8.07
CA ALA A 5 -11.71 -2.79 6.71
C ALA A 5 -12.45 -3.63 5.65
N VAL A 6 -12.65 -4.92 5.91
CA VAL A 6 -13.40 -5.82 5.01
C VAL A 6 -14.87 -5.40 4.89
N LYS A 7 -15.53 -5.06 6.01
CA LYS A 7 -16.92 -4.59 6.00
C LYS A 7 -17.08 -3.30 5.20
N ILE A 8 -16.15 -2.36 5.32
CA ILE A 8 -16.17 -1.11 4.57
C ILE A 8 -15.94 -1.39 3.08
N ALA A 9 -14.92 -2.18 2.74
CA ALA A 9 -14.63 -2.55 1.36
C ALA A 9 -15.84 -3.18 0.65
N LEU A 10 -16.55 -4.11 1.30
CA LEU A 10 -17.75 -4.74 0.74
C LEU A 10 -18.87 -3.75 0.40
N LYS A 11 -18.93 -2.60 1.09
CA LYS A 11 -19.91 -1.53 0.88
C LYS A 11 -19.45 -0.45 -0.11
N SER A 12 -18.21 -0.51 -0.59
CA SER A 12 -17.65 0.46 -1.55
C SER A 12 -17.67 -0.09 -2.97
N ASP A 13 -17.65 0.79 -3.97
CA ASP A 13 -17.51 0.40 -5.38
C ASP A 13 -16.06 0.02 -5.70
N CYS A 14 -15.10 0.74 -5.13
CA CYS A 14 -13.67 0.47 -5.23
C CYS A 14 -12.96 0.72 -3.89
N VAL A 15 -11.71 0.24 -3.79
CA VAL A 15 -10.85 0.42 -2.64
C VAL A 15 -9.52 1.03 -3.09
N VAL A 16 -9.20 2.22 -2.56
CA VAL A 16 -7.85 2.77 -2.61
C VAL A 16 -7.10 2.28 -1.38
N LEU A 17 -6.17 1.35 -1.57
CA LEU A 17 -5.45 0.70 -0.47
C LEU A 17 -4.02 1.22 -0.40
N ALA A 18 -3.75 2.09 0.58
CA ALA A 18 -2.42 2.64 0.82
C ALA A 18 -1.60 1.71 1.73
N LEU A 19 -0.49 1.17 1.21
CA LEU A 19 0.43 0.27 1.91
C LEU A 19 1.88 0.71 1.68
N GLY A 20 2.82 0.10 2.41
CA GLY A 20 4.24 0.27 2.19
C GLY A 20 5.02 0.46 3.48
N GLY A 21 5.93 1.43 3.50
CA GLY A 21 6.88 1.67 4.57
C GLY A 21 7.07 3.14 4.87
N ASN A 22 7.89 3.41 5.88
CA ASN A 22 8.28 4.73 6.35
C ASN A 22 9.81 4.88 6.37
N SER A 23 10.25 6.14 6.44
CA SER A 23 11.66 6.53 6.58
C SER A 23 11.87 7.40 7.81
N GLY A 24 13.03 7.29 8.46
CA GLY A 24 13.38 8.08 9.64
C GLY A 24 14.44 7.41 10.53
N TRP A 25 14.38 7.65 11.84
CA TRP A 25 15.44 7.23 12.77
C TRP A 25 15.07 6.03 13.65
N VAL A 26 13.80 5.88 14.02
CA VAL A 26 13.31 4.89 15.00
C VAL A 26 12.11 4.14 14.44
N ASN A 27 12.10 2.80 14.55
CA ASN A 27 11.01 1.93 14.08
C ASN A 27 10.59 2.23 12.63
N VAL A 28 11.59 2.26 11.75
CA VAL A 28 11.42 2.59 10.33
C VAL A 28 11.83 1.45 9.42
N THR A 29 11.36 1.51 8.18
CA THR A 29 11.60 0.48 7.15
C THR A 29 12.66 0.86 6.13
N GLY A 30 13.26 2.04 6.28
CA GLY A 30 14.42 2.53 5.52
C GLY A 30 14.84 3.91 5.99
N GLY A 31 15.91 4.45 5.41
CA GLY A 31 16.52 5.72 5.81
C GLY A 31 18.01 5.58 6.10
N GLU A 32 18.65 6.68 6.50
CA GLU A 32 20.09 6.69 6.80
C GLU A 32 20.43 5.70 7.92
N GLY A 33 21.38 4.80 7.65
CA GLY A 33 21.78 3.74 8.58
C GLY A 33 20.69 2.69 8.84
N LYS A 34 19.67 2.60 7.97
CA LYS A 34 18.56 1.65 8.08
C LYS A 34 18.45 0.79 6.83
N ASP A 35 19.09 -0.35 6.88
CA ASP A 35 18.99 -1.36 5.83
C ASP A 35 17.82 -2.32 6.07
N ARG A 36 17.34 -2.93 4.98
CA ARG A 36 16.33 -3.99 5.01
C ARG A 36 16.83 -5.21 4.25
N SER A 37 16.78 -6.37 4.89
CA SER A 37 17.11 -7.68 4.27
C SER A 37 15.89 -8.38 3.66
N PHE A 38 14.69 -7.84 3.86
CA PHE A 38 13.44 -8.38 3.33
C PHE A 38 12.70 -7.32 2.52
N LEU A 39 12.32 -7.65 1.28
CA LEU A 39 11.67 -6.72 0.34
C LEU A 39 10.14 -6.78 0.33
N GLY A 40 9.48 -7.66 1.09
CA GLY A 40 8.00 -7.68 1.15
C GLY A 40 7.41 -6.51 1.94
N LEU A 41 6.08 -6.43 2.00
CA LEU A 41 5.40 -5.41 2.81
C LEU A 41 5.61 -5.67 4.31
N PRO A 42 5.91 -4.63 5.11
CA PRO A 42 6.21 -4.79 6.53
C PRO A 42 4.95 -5.08 7.36
N GLY A 43 5.15 -5.81 8.45
CA GLY A 43 4.10 -6.13 9.41
C GLY A 43 2.97 -6.97 8.82
N VAL A 44 1.72 -6.55 9.06
CA VAL A 44 0.52 -7.30 8.68
C VAL A 44 -0.09 -6.87 7.34
N GLN A 45 0.60 -5.99 6.61
CA GLN A 45 0.06 -5.33 5.42
C GLN A 45 -0.24 -6.30 4.27
N GLU A 46 0.61 -7.30 4.04
CA GLU A 46 0.29 -8.33 3.03
C GLU A 46 -0.94 -9.16 3.43
N LYS A 47 -1.17 -9.38 4.73
CA LYS A 47 -2.38 -10.06 5.23
C LYS A 47 -3.63 -9.18 5.02
N LEU A 48 -3.50 -7.87 5.21
CA LEU A 48 -4.57 -6.91 4.91
C LEU A 48 -4.90 -6.90 3.41
N LEU A 49 -3.87 -6.79 2.55
CA LEU A 49 -4.03 -6.84 1.09
C LEU A 49 -4.77 -8.11 0.66
N LYS A 50 -4.35 -9.29 1.14
CA LYS A 50 -5.03 -10.56 0.86
C LYS A 50 -6.48 -10.59 1.36
N ALA A 51 -6.77 -9.98 2.51
CA ALA A 51 -8.13 -9.90 3.03
C ALA A 51 -9.03 -9.01 2.17
N ILE A 52 -8.50 -7.91 1.63
CA ILE A 52 -9.22 -7.00 0.74
C ILE A 52 -9.39 -7.61 -0.65
N ILE A 53 -8.38 -8.28 -1.20
CA ILE A 53 -8.49 -9.05 -2.46
C ILE A 53 -9.65 -10.05 -2.40
N LYS A 54 -9.81 -10.76 -1.28
CA LYS A 54 -10.91 -11.72 -1.07
C LYS A 54 -12.31 -11.11 -1.12
N THR A 55 -12.45 -9.78 -1.03
CA THR A 55 -13.75 -9.12 -1.18
C THR A 55 -14.23 -9.05 -2.63
N GLY A 56 -13.35 -9.29 -3.61
CA GLY A 56 -13.67 -9.19 -5.04
C GLY A 56 -13.90 -7.76 -5.54
N LYS A 57 -13.62 -6.74 -4.72
CA LYS A 57 -13.75 -5.33 -5.09
C LYS A 57 -12.61 -4.89 -5.99
N LYS A 58 -12.85 -3.82 -6.74
CA LYS A 58 -11.80 -3.14 -7.50
C LYS A 58 -10.79 -2.51 -6.55
N ILE A 59 -9.49 -2.77 -6.75
CA ILE A 59 -8.43 -2.33 -5.85
C ILE A 59 -7.39 -1.51 -6.61
N ILE A 60 -7.18 -0.28 -6.14
CA ILE A 60 -6.05 0.56 -6.50
C ILE A 60 -5.06 0.48 -5.34
N LEU A 61 -3.95 -0.22 -5.54
CA LEU A 61 -2.88 -0.32 -4.55
C LEU A 61 -1.96 0.90 -4.68
N VAL A 62 -1.80 1.67 -3.61
CA VAL A 62 -0.89 2.81 -3.56
C VAL A 62 0.28 2.46 -2.62
N LEU A 63 1.48 2.43 -3.16
CA LEU A 63 2.70 2.08 -2.42
C LEU A 63 3.45 3.33 -1.99
N TYR A 64 3.78 3.40 -0.70
CA TYR A 64 4.57 4.46 -0.08
C TYR A 64 5.85 3.89 0.53
N GLY A 65 6.95 4.63 0.50
CA GLY A 65 8.12 4.32 1.32
C GLY A 65 9.46 4.57 0.64
N PRO A 66 10.56 4.30 1.38
CA PRO A 66 11.92 4.62 0.95
C PRO A 66 12.54 3.61 -0.03
N GLY A 67 11.78 2.63 -0.52
CA GLY A 67 12.36 1.58 -1.36
C GLY A 67 11.34 0.59 -1.90
N ILE A 68 11.84 -0.47 -2.52
CA ILE A 68 11.05 -1.42 -3.30
C ILE A 68 10.23 -2.36 -2.40
N PHE A 69 8.99 -2.67 -2.82
CA PHE A 69 8.17 -3.74 -2.24
C PHE A 69 7.94 -4.88 -3.24
N SER A 70 8.46 -6.07 -2.93
CA SER A 70 8.28 -7.28 -3.74
C SER A 70 6.94 -7.95 -3.46
N LEU A 71 6.05 -7.98 -4.45
CA LEU A 71 4.67 -8.47 -4.36
C LEU A 71 4.28 -9.53 -5.42
N PRO A 72 5.13 -10.53 -5.74
CA PRO A 72 4.93 -11.41 -6.89
C PRO A 72 3.66 -12.27 -6.82
N LYS A 73 3.11 -12.50 -5.62
CA LYS A 73 1.93 -13.35 -5.42
C LYS A 73 0.61 -12.59 -5.53
N VAL A 74 0.62 -11.27 -5.45
CA VAL A 74 -0.59 -10.45 -5.28
C VAL A 74 -0.67 -9.26 -6.24
N ASN A 75 0.40 -8.95 -6.96
CA ASN A 75 0.45 -7.85 -7.92
C ASN A 75 -0.54 -8.00 -9.08
N ASN A 76 -0.80 -9.24 -9.51
CA ASN A 76 -1.77 -9.55 -10.56
C ASN A 76 -3.22 -9.72 -10.05
N GLN A 77 -3.46 -9.49 -8.75
CA GLN A 77 -4.77 -9.60 -8.11
C GLN A 77 -5.35 -8.23 -7.72
N VAL A 78 -4.68 -7.15 -8.10
CA VAL A 78 -5.17 -5.76 -7.95
C VAL A 78 -5.34 -5.15 -9.33
N ASP A 79 -6.26 -4.20 -9.47
CA ASP A 79 -6.61 -3.61 -10.76
C ASP A 79 -5.62 -2.53 -11.19
N ALA A 80 -4.98 -1.85 -10.23
CA ALA A 80 -3.95 -0.86 -10.49
C ALA A 80 -2.93 -0.80 -9.34
N ILE A 81 -1.70 -0.41 -9.68
CA ILE A 81 -0.63 -0.13 -8.71
C ILE A 81 -0.05 1.26 -9.01
N ILE A 82 0.02 2.11 -8.00
CA ILE A 82 0.68 3.42 -8.05
C ILE A 82 1.84 3.39 -7.06
N GLU A 83 3.07 3.44 -7.58
CA GLU A 83 4.26 3.64 -6.75
C GLU A 83 4.47 5.14 -6.50
N THR A 84 4.52 5.54 -5.24
CA THR A 84 4.54 6.96 -4.83
C THR A 84 5.78 7.37 -4.05
N TRP A 85 6.62 6.40 -3.65
CA TRP A 85 7.83 6.67 -2.86
C TRP A 85 7.52 7.47 -1.59
N LEU A 86 8.24 8.58 -1.37
CA LEU A 86 8.00 9.56 -0.31
C LEU A 86 7.58 10.88 -0.96
N PRO A 87 6.29 11.08 -1.28
CA PRO A 87 5.86 12.07 -2.29
C PRO A 87 5.78 13.53 -1.77
N GLY A 88 6.30 13.78 -0.56
CA GLY A 88 6.35 15.11 0.05
C GLY A 88 4.97 15.70 0.41
N PRO A 89 4.93 16.96 0.86
CA PRO A 89 3.72 17.58 1.43
C PRO A 89 2.53 17.68 0.47
N LYS A 90 2.81 17.78 -0.83
CA LYS A 90 1.79 17.88 -1.89
C LYS A 90 1.54 16.57 -2.63
N GLY A 91 2.20 15.49 -2.20
CA GLY A 91 2.11 14.18 -2.83
C GLY A 91 0.69 13.65 -2.93
N ASN A 92 -0.05 13.70 -1.82
CA ASN A 92 -1.41 13.16 -1.75
C ASN A 92 -2.39 13.91 -2.65
N GLU A 93 -2.23 15.24 -2.80
CA GLU A 93 -3.04 16.03 -3.74
C GLU A 93 -2.79 15.59 -5.19
N SER A 94 -1.53 15.34 -5.54
CA SER A 94 -1.15 14.84 -6.87
C SER A 94 -1.67 13.42 -7.12
N ILE A 95 -1.55 12.51 -6.14
CA ILE A 95 -2.04 11.14 -6.25
C ILE A 95 -3.56 11.10 -6.42
N ALA A 96 -4.29 11.94 -5.67
CA ALA A 96 -5.74 12.04 -5.82
C ALA A 96 -6.15 12.50 -7.23
N LYS A 97 -5.44 13.48 -7.81
CA LYS A 97 -5.65 13.92 -9.20
C LYS A 97 -5.37 12.80 -10.20
N ILE A 98 -4.30 12.04 -10.02
CA ILE A 98 -3.98 10.88 -10.90
C ILE A 98 -5.11 9.85 -10.86
N ILE A 99 -5.67 9.56 -9.68
CA ILE A 99 -6.75 8.59 -9.52
C ILE A 99 -8.06 9.10 -10.14
N ALA A 100 -8.34 10.40 -10.03
CA ALA A 100 -9.56 11.02 -10.52
C ALA A 100 -9.57 11.27 -12.04
N GLY A 101 -8.37 11.39 -12.66
CA GLY A 101 -8.20 11.87 -14.03
C GLY A 101 -8.21 13.40 -14.13
#